data_AF-B2A5F6-F1
#
_entry.id   AF-B2A5F6-F1
#
_cell.length_a   1.000
_cell.length_b   1.000
_cell.length_c   1.000
_cell.angle_alpha   90.00
_cell.angle_beta   90.00
_cell.angle_gamma   90.00
#
_symmetry.space_group_name_H-M   'P 1'
#
loop_
_entity.id
_entity.type
_entity.pdbx_description
1 polymer ?
#
loop_
_entity_poly.entity_id
_entity_poly.type
_entity_poly.pdbx_seq_one_letter_code
_entity_poly.pdbx_strand_id
1 'polypeptide(L)'
;MQQNVNLQKFFKLFHEKDIIFQLVSTGGTQKQDNPQLRLNDLSELNQFVEKLEARADQGYKVYFITNPGGTKNDDIFGVNAQFIDIDFHEFEDATQKEQKKNETVKMLKELKLKPTAIVMTPNGVHAYWHLKEEESKRHKVLERFIDTQKMMAEYFGSCTGVTNRLGQAMRVPSPKFGGKIVEINPDQLYTQEEIRSSFYAETEKPKARNQQNTGQIERVNNKIKIYNISDFFEVAKQQDIRKYLKTNVLLNKSFNCFYHHDNNPSAVISKKNGRYQYFCNSSNCRAYNGRSGLTIIDLLQLDGMTKWQDIISQITNTFNIELVSTKWMEGQKNKYIANLTFLKDELEEMKSTDILTRYGIIILEKLLNIGLTKITPELHDENGEAVFFTSNRYLSREKNKPIEKVNAYLNLFCMLGLLNKVDPPKNHKVTQESLKRARENNRRVINFYSVPNYYEIKNQIENRAFDLRKQGFSINTVSQVYVKNYDEELAKKVYHSNENISEFGIKVREKILEKAESQIYHYGYTHDKLLAGLKVSGRRIKKERLKQEFKKVIPILIDKGYILKPANNKLKSKFNIKSKGYPKILLKPEDHEL
;
A
#
# COMPACT_ATOMS: atom_id res chain seq x y z
N MET A 1 30.31 -1.94 -36.39
CA MET A 1 30.70 -3.34 -36.05
C MET A 1 30.93 -3.56 -34.55
N GLN A 2 31.85 -2.84 -33.89
CA GLN A 2 32.22 -3.10 -32.49
C GLN A 2 31.09 -2.86 -31.45
N GLN A 3 30.20 -1.91 -31.72
CA GLN A 3 29.02 -1.65 -30.90
C GLN A 3 28.01 -2.81 -30.92
N ASN A 4 27.79 -3.41 -32.10
CA ASN A 4 26.89 -4.56 -32.26
C ASN A 4 27.45 -5.80 -31.58
N VAL A 5 28.78 -5.98 -31.61
CA VAL A 5 29.46 -7.04 -30.86
C VAL A 5 29.28 -6.87 -29.35
N ASN A 6 29.37 -5.63 -28.83
CA ASN A 6 29.14 -5.36 -27.41
C ASN A 6 27.67 -5.54 -27.01
N LEU A 7 26.73 -5.19 -27.88
CA LEU A 7 25.30 -5.40 -27.65
C LEU A 7 24.92 -6.89 -27.65
N GLN A 8 25.51 -7.69 -28.56
CA GLN A 8 25.39 -9.16 -28.53
C GLN A 8 25.96 -9.73 -27.23
N LYS A 9 27.16 -9.31 -26.82
CA LYS A 9 27.75 -9.74 -25.54
C LYS A 9 26.87 -9.37 -24.35
N PHE A 10 26.26 -8.18 -24.36
CA PHE A 10 25.36 -7.72 -23.31
C PHE A 10 24.11 -8.59 -23.21
N PHE A 11 23.43 -8.86 -24.32
CA PHE A 11 22.22 -9.68 -24.27
C PHE A 11 22.50 -11.15 -23.93
N LYS A 12 23.67 -11.69 -24.33
CA LYS A 12 24.13 -13.02 -23.92
C LYS A 12 24.26 -13.20 -22.41
N LEU A 13 24.45 -12.12 -21.64
CA LEU A 13 24.42 -12.20 -20.17
C LEU A 13 23.04 -12.58 -19.64
N PHE A 14 21.97 -12.22 -20.33
CA PHE A 14 20.63 -12.31 -19.79
C PHE A 14 19.80 -13.38 -20.46
N HIS A 15 20.10 -13.70 -21.72
CA HIS A 15 19.29 -14.56 -22.55
C HIS A 15 20.17 -15.37 -23.49
N GLU A 16 20.00 -16.69 -23.49
CA GLU A 16 20.55 -17.55 -24.54
C GLU A 16 19.71 -17.47 -25.83
N LYS A 17 18.39 -17.27 -25.66
CA LYS A 17 17.35 -17.15 -26.69
C LYS A 17 16.11 -16.48 -26.11
N ASP A 18 15.16 -16.09 -26.97
CA ASP A 18 13.85 -15.51 -26.60
C ASP A 18 13.92 -14.21 -25.76
N ILE A 19 14.49 -13.16 -26.34
CA ILE A 19 14.55 -11.83 -25.72
C ILE A 19 13.26 -11.08 -25.99
N ILE A 20 12.58 -10.65 -24.93
CA ILE A 20 11.38 -9.83 -25.02
C ILE A 20 11.73 -8.35 -24.98
N PHE A 21 11.30 -7.61 -26.00
CA PHE A 21 11.39 -6.16 -26.09
C PHE A 21 10.00 -5.54 -25.90
N GLN A 22 9.90 -4.55 -25.03
CA GLN A 22 8.68 -3.80 -24.76
C GLN A 22 8.75 -2.40 -25.37
N LEU A 23 7.74 -2.06 -26.18
CA LEU A 23 7.61 -0.76 -26.82
C LEU A 23 6.60 0.11 -26.07
N VAL A 24 6.98 1.35 -25.78
CA VAL A 24 6.13 2.32 -25.06
C VAL A 24 6.00 3.60 -25.87
N SER A 25 4.78 3.92 -26.34
CA SER A 25 4.52 5.12 -27.15
C SER A 25 4.78 6.42 -26.37
N THR A 26 5.37 7.42 -27.03
CA THR A 26 5.64 8.74 -26.44
C THR A 26 4.50 9.74 -26.61
N GLY A 27 3.43 9.40 -27.33
CA GLY A 27 2.26 10.26 -27.54
C GLY A 27 1.22 10.14 -26.43
N GLY A 28 1.14 11.14 -25.55
CA GLY A 28 0.10 11.22 -24.53
C GLY A 28 -1.24 11.59 -25.14
N THR A 29 -2.16 10.62 -25.33
CA THR A 29 -3.64 10.77 -25.21
C THR A 29 -4.44 9.58 -25.76
N GLN A 30 -3.82 8.56 -26.38
CA GLN A 30 -4.53 7.33 -26.73
C GLN A 30 -3.88 6.13 -26.03
N LYS A 31 -4.70 5.25 -25.44
CA LYS A 31 -4.30 3.88 -25.10
C LYS A 31 -3.97 3.16 -26.41
N GLN A 32 -2.79 3.40 -26.96
CA GLN A 32 -2.23 2.50 -27.95
C GLN A 32 -1.68 1.30 -27.20
N ASP A 33 -1.88 0.10 -27.77
CA ASP A 33 -1.28 -1.12 -27.26
C ASP A 33 0.23 -0.90 -27.06
N ASN A 34 0.80 -1.50 -26.01
CA ASN A 34 2.25 -1.55 -25.81
C ASN A 34 2.74 -2.85 -26.46
N PRO A 35 3.03 -2.88 -27.78
CA PRO A 35 3.40 -4.11 -28.45
C PRO A 35 4.71 -4.66 -27.87
N GLN A 36 4.80 -5.98 -27.87
CA GLN A 36 6.01 -6.71 -27.54
C GLN A 36 6.61 -7.27 -28.84
N LEU A 37 7.92 -7.20 -28.96
CA LEU A 37 8.68 -7.87 -30.02
C LEU A 37 9.58 -8.91 -29.37
N ARG A 38 9.70 -10.09 -29.99
CA ARG A 38 10.53 -11.19 -29.51
C ARG A 38 11.65 -11.48 -30.49
N LEU A 39 12.87 -11.60 -29.96
CA LEU A 39 14.02 -12.09 -30.70
C LEU A 39 14.29 -13.52 -30.26
N ASN A 40 14.06 -14.48 -31.16
CA ASN A 40 14.20 -15.90 -30.84
C ASN A 40 15.66 -16.36 -30.90
N ASP A 41 16.47 -15.78 -31.78
CA ASP A 41 17.87 -16.12 -31.97
C ASP A 41 18.76 -14.87 -31.95
N LEU A 42 19.81 -14.90 -31.14
CA LEU A 42 20.80 -13.82 -31.04
C LEU A 42 21.62 -13.62 -32.32
N SER A 43 21.68 -14.62 -33.20
CA SER A 43 22.33 -14.49 -34.52
C SER A 43 21.66 -13.40 -35.37
N GLU A 44 20.35 -13.18 -35.18
CA GLU A 44 19.54 -12.19 -35.90
C GLU A 44 19.57 -10.79 -35.25
N LEU A 45 20.32 -10.60 -34.16
CA LEU A 45 20.25 -9.37 -33.35
C LEU A 45 20.47 -8.10 -34.18
N ASN A 46 21.39 -8.10 -35.15
CA ASN A 46 21.69 -6.92 -35.96
C ASN A 46 20.47 -6.44 -36.76
N GLN A 47 19.84 -7.35 -37.51
CA GLN A 47 18.62 -7.05 -38.27
C GLN A 47 17.46 -6.69 -37.34
N PHE A 48 17.40 -7.32 -36.18
CA PHE A 48 16.37 -7.03 -35.19
C PHE A 48 16.54 -5.65 -34.56
N VAL A 49 17.77 -5.21 -34.31
CA VAL A 49 18.05 -3.86 -33.80
C VAL A 49 17.60 -2.80 -34.80
N GLU A 50 17.86 -2.97 -36.10
CA GLU A 50 17.34 -2.06 -37.14
C GLU A 50 15.81 -1.94 -37.07
N LYS A 51 15.11 -3.06 -36.85
CA LYS A 51 13.66 -3.07 -36.63
C LYS A 51 13.24 -2.32 -35.35
N LEU A 52 14.01 -2.41 -34.27
CA LEU A 52 13.75 -1.66 -33.03
C LEU A 52 14.01 -0.15 -33.23
N GLU A 53 15.05 0.21 -33.96
CA GLU A 53 15.39 1.61 -34.28
C GLU A 53 14.31 2.25 -35.15
N ALA A 54 13.77 1.53 -36.14
CA ALA A 54 12.62 1.99 -36.93
C ALA A 54 11.37 2.24 -36.07
N ARG A 55 11.16 1.46 -34.98
CA ARG A 55 10.08 1.72 -34.02
C ARG A 55 10.36 2.96 -33.17
N ALA A 56 11.60 3.21 -32.79
CA ALA A 56 11.94 4.44 -32.09
C ALA A 56 11.71 5.68 -32.95
N ASP A 57 12.01 5.62 -34.25
CA ASP A 57 11.70 6.69 -35.20
C ASP A 57 10.19 6.93 -35.34
N GLN A 58 9.35 5.94 -35.03
CA GLN A 58 7.88 6.06 -34.94
C GLN A 58 7.38 6.59 -33.58
N GLY A 59 8.27 7.03 -32.68
CA GLY A 59 7.91 7.57 -31.37
C GLY A 59 7.73 6.52 -30.27
N TYR A 60 8.39 5.37 -30.36
CA TYR A 60 8.40 4.37 -29.28
C TYR A 60 9.70 4.41 -28.46
N LYS A 61 9.57 4.36 -27.14
CA LYS A 61 10.66 4.01 -26.24
C LYS A 61 10.81 2.50 -26.18
N VAL A 62 12.03 2.01 -26.38
CA VAL A 62 12.34 0.58 -26.42
C VAL A 62 12.99 0.14 -25.11
N TYR A 63 12.49 -0.97 -24.56
CA TYR A 63 13.02 -1.64 -23.37
C TYR A 63 13.17 -3.13 -23.65
N PHE A 64 13.99 -3.83 -22.84
CA PHE A 64 14.08 -5.28 -22.83
C PHE A 64 13.80 -5.83 -21.44
N ILE A 65 13.30 -7.06 -21.35
CA ILE A 65 13.10 -7.74 -20.06
C ILE A 65 14.39 -8.43 -19.66
N THR A 66 14.86 -8.23 -18.43
CA THR A 66 16.17 -8.75 -17.98
C THR A 66 16.16 -10.23 -17.63
N ASN A 67 15.06 -10.77 -17.14
CA ASN A 67 14.95 -12.17 -16.74
C ASN A 67 14.10 -12.97 -17.73
N PRO A 68 14.42 -14.25 -17.99
CA PRO A 68 13.76 -15.05 -19.03
C PRO A 68 12.34 -15.51 -18.64
N GLY A 69 11.47 -15.68 -19.65
CA GLY A 69 10.11 -16.20 -19.50
C GLY A 69 9.03 -15.31 -20.09
N GLY A 70 8.63 -14.28 -19.34
CA GLY A 70 7.55 -13.39 -19.75
C GLY A 70 7.67 -12.00 -19.15
N THR A 71 6.55 -11.26 -19.14
CA THR A 71 6.54 -9.86 -18.68
C THR A 71 5.88 -9.67 -17.31
N LYS A 72 5.20 -10.70 -16.80
CA LYS A 72 4.67 -10.76 -15.44
C LYS A 72 5.55 -11.68 -14.61
N ASN A 73 5.57 -11.44 -13.29
CA ASN A 73 6.37 -12.25 -12.36
C ASN A 73 6.06 -13.76 -12.47
N ASP A 74 4.79 -14.12 -12.64
CA ASP A 74 4.35 -15.53 -12.74
C ASP A 74 4.81 -16.19 -14.05
N ASP A 75 5.15 -15.39 -15.06
CA ASP A 75 5.64 -15.89 -16.36
C ASP A 75 7.18 -16.03 -16.38
N ILE A 76 7.88 -15.56 -15.33
CA ILE A 76 9.34 -15.62 -15.21
C ILE A 76 9.74 -16.98 -14.64
N PHE A 77 10.50 -17.76 -15.41
CA PHE A 77 10.96 -19.09 -14.97
C PHE A 77 12.42 -19.11 -14.50
N GLY A 78 13.13 -17.98 -14.56
CA GLY A 78 14.50 -17.89 -14.08
C GLY A 78 14.95 -16.47 -13.76
N VAL A 79 16.04 -16.35 -13.01
CA VAL A 79 16.67 -15.07 -12.66
C VAL A 79 18.12 -15.12 -13.12
N ASN A 80 18.44 -14.31 -14.12
CA ASN A 80 19.79 -14.30 -14.68
C ASN A 80 20.63 -13.17 -14.11
N ALA A 81 20.02 -12.10 -13.59
CA ALA A 81 20.79 -11.04 -12.96
C ALA A 81 20.00 -10.31 -11.86
N GLN A 82 20.74 -9.78 -10.89
CA GLN A 82 20.32 -8.66 -10.06
C GLN A 82 20.68 -7.36 -10.77
N PHE A 83 19.88 -6.31 -10.60
CA PHE A 83 20.12 -5.05 -11.32
C PHE A 83 19.73 -3.83 -10.51
N ILE A 84 20.15 -2.65 -10.94
CA ILE A 84 19.70 -1.37 -10.38
C ILE A 84 19.44 -0.38 -11.50
N ASP A 85 18.54 0.56 -11.22
CA ASP A 85 18.19 1.69 -12.07
C ASP A 85 18.29 2.98 -11.23
N ILE A 86 19.39 3.72 -11.43
CA ILE A 86 19.67 4.98 -10.74
C ILE A 86 19.30 6.12 -11.69
N ASP A 87 18.17 6.76 -11.42
CA ASP A 87 17.64 7.90 -12.19
C ASP A 87 18.03 9.24 -11.55
N PHE A 88 18.27 10.26 -12.38
CA PHE A 88 18.66 11.61 -11.98
C PHE A 88 17.65 12.66 -12.46
N HIS A 89 16.35 12.39 -12.28
CA HIS A 89 15.26 13.27 -12.74
C HIS A 89 15.24 14.61 -12.00
N GLU A 90 15.84 14.70 -10.82
CA GLU A 90 15.93 15.96 -10.04
C GLU A 90 16.84 17.02 -10.67
N PHE A 91 17.68 16.65 -11.64
CA PHE A 91 18.54 17.59 -12.35
C PHE A 91 17.88 18.01 -13.67
N GLU A 92 17.47 19.27 -13.76
CA GLU A 92 16.95 19.86 -15.00
C GLU A 92 18.10 20.17 -15.98
N ASP A 93 19.27 20.56 -15.47
CA ASP A 93 20.46 20.87 -16.27
C ASP A 93 21.13 19.61 -16.84
N ALA A 94 21.36 19.60 -18.16
CA ALA A 94 21.90 18.45 -18.87
C ALA A 94 23.38 18.18 -18.53
N THR A 95 24.18 19.23 -18.28
CA THR A 95 25.60 19.10 -17.95
C THR A 95 25.80 18.51 -16.57
N GLN A 96 25.05 19.01 -15.57
CA GLN A 96 25.05 18.47 -14.21
C GLN A 96 24.59 17.01 -14.18
N LYS A 97 23.55 16.68 -14.96
CA LYS A 97 23.05 15.30 -15.09
C LYS A 97 24.13 14.38 -15.66
N GLU A 98 24.84 14.80 -16.70
CA GLU A 98 25.90 14.01 -17.31
C GLU A 98 27.11 13.85 -16.37
N GLN A 99 27.49 14.90 -15.64
CA GLN A 99 28.51 14.82 -14.58
C GLN A 99 28.13 13.78 -13.51
N LYS A 100 26.88 13.80 -13.03
CA LYS A 100 26.41 12.86 -12.01
C LYS A 100 26.41 11.40 -12.48
N LYS A 101 26.06 11.15 -13.76
CA LYS A 101 26.19 9.82 -14.35
C LYS A 101 27.64 9.35 -14.36
N ASN A 102 28.58 10.20 -14.77
CA ASN A 102 30.00 9.86 -14.81
C ASN A 102 30.57 9.57 -13.43
N GLU A 103 30.20 10.35 -12.41
CA GLU A 103 30.54 10.07 -11.00
C GLU A 103 30.00 8.72 -10.54
N THR A 104 28.75 8.41 -10.90
CA THR A 104 28.09 7.16 -10.52
C THR A 104 28.74 5.97 -11.19
N VAL A 105 29.07 6.08 -12.47
CA VAL A 105 29.86 5.08 -13.20
C VAL A 105 31.20 4.84 -12.52
N LYS A 106 31.93 5.90 -12.15
CA LYS A 106 33.22 5.78 -11.47
C LYS A 106 33.07 5.04 -10.13
N MET A 107 32.09 5.43 -9.32
CA MET A 107 31.77 4.74 -8.06
C MET A 107 31.48 3.25 -8.28
N LEU A 108 30.67 2.90 -9.29
CA LEU A 108 30.32 1.50 -9.58
C LEU A 108 31.54 0.66 -9.97
N LYS A 109 32.51 1.23 -10.70
CA LYS A 109 33.76 0.55 -11.09
C LYS A 109 34.72 0.32 -9.92
N GLU A 110 34.60 1.12 -8.87
CA GLU A 110 35.44 1.08 -7.67
C GLU A 110 34.84 0.21 -6.56
N LEU A 111 33.62 -0.32 -6.75
CA LEU A 111 32.98 -1.21 -5.77
C LEU A 111 33.83 -2.47 -5.53
N LYS A 112 33.79 -2.94 -4.27
CA LYS A 112 34.37 -4.23 -3.89
C LYS A 112 33.76 -5.38 -4.70
N LEU A 113 32.45 -5.36 -4.88
CA LEU A 113 31.73 -6.27 -5.77
C LEU A 113 31.25 -5.51 -7.00
N LYS A 114 32.09 -5.45 -8.03
CA LYS A 114 31.82 -4.69 -9.25
C LYS A 114 30.60 -5.25 -10.01
N PRO A 115 29.85 -4.42 -10.75
CA PRO A 115 28.83 -4.93 -11.66
C PRO A 115 29.45 -5.72 -12.81
N THR A 116 28.77 -6.77 -13.28
CA THR A 116 29.07 -7.48 -14.52
C THR A 116 28.91 -6.56 -15.75
N ALA A 117 27.90 -5.68 -15.72
CA ALA A 117 27.70 -4.69 -16.78
C ALA A 117 27.21 -3.35 -16.22
N ILE A 118 27.66 -2.26 -16.85
CA ILE A 118 27.25 -0.88 -16.55
C ILE A 118 26.77 -0.23 -17.84
N VAL A 119 25.57 0.36 -17.80
CA VAL A 119 24.94 1.04 -18.92
C VAL A 119 24.55 2.45 -18.50
N MET A 120 25.05 3.47 -19.21
CA MET A 120 24.49 4.82 -19.11
C MET A 120 23.20 4.91 -19.92
N THR A 121 22.17 5.55 -19.37
CA THR A 121 20.88 5.76 -20.03
C THR A 121 20.62 7.27 -20.18
N PRO A 122 19.54 7.68 -20.88
CA PRO A 122 19.25 9.11 -21.07
C PRO A 122 19.10 9.86 -19.74
N ASN A 123 18.51 9.22 -18.72
CA ASN A 123 18.17 9.85 -17.45
C ASN A 123 18.99 9.33 -16.26
N GLY A 124 19.82 8.31 -16.46
CA GLY A 124 20.40 7.59 -15.33
C GLY A 124 21.54 6.64 -15.70
N VAL A 125 21.78 5.69 -14.80
CA VAL A 125 22.74 4.59 -14.94
C VAL A 125 22.09 3.29 -14.49
N HIS A 126 22.20 2.26 -15.32
CA HIS A 126 21.85 0.89 -14.95
C HIS A 126 23.13 0.11 -14.64
N ALA A 127 23.06 -0.77 -13.65
CA ALA A 127 24.12 -1.74 -13.38
C ALA A 127 23.53 -3.12 -13.13
N TYR A 128 24.26 -4.16 -13.54
CA TYR A 128 23.81 -5.55 -13.52
C TYR A 128 24.87 -6.45 -12.89
N TRP A 129 24.45 -7.37 -12.03
CA TRP A 129 25.26 -8.45 -11.46
C TRP A 129 24.67 -9.78 -11.94
N HIS A 130 25.37 -10.40 -12.88
CA HIS A 130 24.95 -11.65 -13.49
C HIS A 130 25.15 -12.82 -12.52
N LEU A 131 24.16 -13.71 -12.46
CA LEU A 131 24.14 -14.83 -11.55
C LEU A 131 24.79 -16.08 -12.17
N LYS A 132 25.45 -16.90 -11.34
CA LYS A 132 25.93 -18.23 -11.74
C LYS A 132 24.74 -19.11 -12.19
N GLU A 133 24.95 -19.97 -13.19
CA GLU A 133 23.84 -20.74 -13.81
C GLU A 133 23.05 -21.57 -12.80
N GLU A 134 23.74 -22.16 -11.81
CA GLU A 134 23.16 -22.95 -10.71
C GLU A 134 22.14 -22.18 -9.85
N GLU A 135 22.24 -20.85 -9.83
CA GLU A 135 21.33 -19.94 -9.13
C GLU A 135 20.13 -19.54 -9.99
N SER A 136 20.11 -19.79 -11.30
CA SER A 136 19.13 -19.16 -12.19
C SER A 136 17.73 -19.81 -12.24
N LYS A 137 17.59 -21.11 -11.91
CA LYS A 137 16.41 -21.94 -12.29
C LYS A 137 15.52 -22.47 -11.13
N ARG A 138 15.87 -22.29 -9.85
CA ARG A 138 15.15 -22.93 -8.72
C ARG A 138 14.02 -22.04 -8.15
N HIS A 139 12.83 -22.57 -7.84
CA HIS A 139 11.70 -21.81 -7.27
C HIS A 139 12.07 -20.94 -6.04
N LYS A 140 12.95 -21.43 -5.15
CA LYS A 140 13.47 -20.68 -3.99
C LYS A 140 14.35 -19.45 -4.34
N VAL A 141 14.84 -19.36 -5.57
CA VAL A 141 15.66 -18.24 -6.08
C VAL A 141 14.79 -17.02 -6.35
N LEU A 142 13.55 -17.21 -6.83
CA LEU A 142 12.61 -16.13 -7.14
C LEU A 142 12.20 -15.36 -5.87
N GLU A 143 12.01 -16.06 -4.75
CA GLU A 143 11.72 -15.43 -3.46
C GLU A 143 12.91 -14.60 -2.96
N ARG A 144 14.13 -15.13 -3.05
CA ARG A 144 15.36 -14.43 -2.63
C ARG A 144 15.72 -13.24 -3.52
N PHE A 145 15.31 -13.28 -4.78
CA PHE A 145 15.56 -12.20 -5.73
C PHE A 145 14.98 -10.88 -5.21
N ILE A 146 13.71 -10.88 -4.82
CA ILE A 146 13.01 -9.66 -4.39
C ILE A 146 13.69 -9.01 -3.19
N ASP A 147 14.13 -9.81 -2.22
CA ASP A 147 14.78 -9.28 -1.02
C ASP A 147 16.17 -8.71 -1.32
N THR A 148 16.95 -9.40 -2.16
CA THR A 148 18.27 -8.92 -2.61
C THR A 148 18.14 -7.68 -3.48
N GLN A 149 17.17 -7.65 -4.39
CA GLN A 149 16.85 -6.55 -5.28
C GLN A 149 16.40 -5.29 -4.50
N LYS A 150 15.56 -5.45 -3.46
CA LYS A 150 15.19 -4.36 -2.55
C LYS A 150 16.39 -3.78 -1.82
N MET A 151 17.26 -4.65 -1.29
CA MET A 151 18.47 -4.24 -0.58
C MET A 151 19.42 -3.46 -1.51
N MET A 152 19.67 -3.94 -2.72
CA MET A 152 20.50 -3.23 -3.70
C MET A 152 19.88 -1.89 -4.09
N ALA A 153 18.56 -1.86 -4.30
CA ALA A 153 17.87 -0.62 -4.60
C ALA A 153 18.00 0.42 -3.47
N GLU A 154 17.92 -0.01 -2.21
CA GLU A 154 18.16 0.84 -1.04
C GLU A 154 19.62 1.34 -0.98
N TYR A 155 20.58 0.42 -1.14
CA TYR A 155 22.02 0.74 -1.12
C TYR A 155 22.37 1.81 -2.16
N PHE A 156 21.90 1.63 -3.39
CA PHE A 156 22.23 2.54 -4.50
C PHE A 156 21.24 3.71 -4.66
N GLY A 157 20.11 3.72 -3.94
CA GLY A 157 19.06 4.73 -4.11
C GLY A 157 18.30 4.59 -5.45
N SER A 158 18.17 3.36 -5.94
CA SER A 158 17.49 3.00 -7.19
C SER A 158 15.99 3.30 -7.17
N CYS A 159 15.39 3.45 -8.34
CA CYS A 159 13.94 3.59 -8.50
C CYS A 159 13.15 2.42 -7.89
N THR A 160 12.16 2.74 -7.05
CA THR A 160 11.32 1.75 -6.32
C THR A 160 10.50 0.83 -7.22
N GLY A 161 10.32 1.17 -8.51
CA GLY A 161 9.62 0.33 -9.48
C GLY A 161 10.32 -1.00 -9.80
N VAL A 162 11.64 -1.04 -9.60
CA VAL A 162 12.53 -2.16 -9.95
C VAL A 162 12.55 -3.25 -8.86
N THR A 163 12.05 -2.96 -7.65
CA THR A 163 12.29 -3.79 -6.47
C THR A 163 11.39 -5.02 -6.30
N ASN A 164 10.29 -5.11 -7.04
CA ASN A 164 9.28 -6.19 -6.88
C ASN A 164 8.90 -6.85 -8.22
N ARG A 165 9.64 -6.56 -9.29
CA ARG A 165 9.32 -7.00 -10.66
C ARG A 165 10.46 -7.86 -11.19
N LEU A 166 10.23 -9.17 -11.23
CA LEU A 166 11.13 -10.13 -11.85
C LEU A 166 11.28 -9.84 -13.35
N GLY A 167 10.18 -9.48 -14.01
CA GLY A 167 10.13 -9.05 -15.41
C GLY A 167 10.32 -7.55 -15.59
N GLN A 168 11.24 -6.91 -14.86
CA GLN A 168 11.47 -5.47 -15.01
C GLN A 168 12.00 -5.16 -16.43
N ALA A 169 11.38 -4.16 -17.07
CA ALA A 169 11.79 -3.65 -18.36
C ALA A 169 12.91 -2.61 -18.18
N MET A 170 14.07 -2.88 -18.77
CA MET A 170 15.28 -2.06 -18.70
C MET A 170 15.62 -1.45 -20.07
N ARG A 171 16.40 -0.38 -20.10
CA ARG A 171 16.76 0.34 -21.33
C ARG A 171 17.67 -0.52 -22.20
N VAL A 172 17.38 -0.57 -23.50
CA VAL A 172 18.29 -1.16 -24.49
C VAL A 172 19.51 -0.24 -24.63
N PRO A 173 20.74 -0.76 -24.47
CA PRO A 173 21.94 0.08 -24.50
C PRO A 173 22.43 0.33 -25.94
N SER A 174 21.62 1.06 -26.72
CA SER A 174 21.99 1.59 -28.04
C SER A 174 21.96 3.12 -28.03
N PRO A 175 22.92 3.81 -28.68
CA PRO A 175 22.95 5.26 -28.84
C PRO A 175 21.65 5.83 -29.43
N LYS A 176 20.98 5.09 -30.33
CA LYS A 176 19.67 5.48 -30.89
C LYS A 176 18.58 5.59 -29.81
N PHE A 177 18.69 4.83 -28.73
CA PHE A 177 17.80 4.91 -27.56
C PHE A 177 18.42 5.72 -26.40
N GLY A 178 19.55 6.39 -26.66
CA GLY A 178 20.34 7.14 -25.68
C GLY A 178 20.97 6.28 -24.58
N GLY A 179 21.16 4.97 -24.85
CA GLY A 179 21.84 4.03 -23.98
C GLY A 179 23.28 3.75 -24.46
N LYS A 180 24.22 3.65 -23.53
CA LYS A 180 25.63 3.33 -23.84
C LYS A 180 26.16 2.29 -22.87
N ILE A 181 26.69 1.19 -23.40
CA ILE A 181 27.45 0.22 -22.59
C ILE A 181 28.78 0.88 -22.21
N VAL A 182 29.03 1.02 -20.92
CA VAL A 182 30.25 1.60 -20.38
C VAL A 182 31.23 0.52 -19.94
N GLU A 183 30.71 -0.59 -19.42
CA GLU A 183 31.50 -1.72 -19.00
C GLU A 183 30.71 -3.01 -19.18
N ILE A 184 31.40 -4.07 -19.59
CA ILE A 184 30.85 -5.42 -19.66
C ILE A 184 31.97 -6.44 -19.44
N ASN A 185 31.79 -7.33 -18.47
CA ASN A 185 32.70 -8.40 -18.15
C ASN A 185 31.91 -9.72 -17.99
N PRO A 186 31.73 -10.51 -19.06
CA PRO A 186 30.89 -11.71 -19.04
C PRO A 186 31.32 -12.80 -18.05
N ASP A 187 32.61 -12.85 -17.72
CA ASP A 187 33.16 -13.88 -16.83
C ASP A 187 32.88 -13.57 -15.35
N GLN A 188 32.33 -12.38 -15.06
CA GLN A 188 32.08 -11.90 -13.71
C GLN A 188 30.69 -12.32 -13.22
N LEU A 189 30.63 -13.50 -12.61
CA LEU A 189 29.41 -14.17 -12.16
C LEU A 189 29.32 -14.23 -10.63
N TYR A 190 28.11 -14.16 -10.11
CA TYR A 190 27.86 -14.10 -8.67
C TYR A 190 26.78 -15.06 -8.20
N THR A 191 26.86 -15.46 -6.94
CA THR A 191 25.72 -15.98 -6.19
C THR A 191 24.93 -14.83 -5.57
N GLN A 192 23.65 -15.05 -5.29
CA GLN A 192 22.86 -14.03 -4.58
C GLN A 192 23.39 -13.77 -3.17
N GLU A 193 24.02 -14.74 -2.52
CA GLU A 193 24.62 -14.55 -1.19
C GLU A 193 25.91 -13.73 -1.23
N GLU A 194 26.74 -13.82 -2.28
CA GLU A 194 27.91 -12.95 -2.49
C GLU A 194 27.47 -11.49 -2.68
N ILE A 195 26.46 -11.26 -3.53
CA ILE A 195 25.83 -9.95 -3.74
C ILE A 195 25.28 -9.41 -2.43
N ARG A 196 24.51 -10.22 -1.72
CA ARG A 196 23.90 -9.85 -0.45
C ARG A 196 24.97 -9.52 0.58
N SER A 197 25.96 -10.37 0.77
CA SER A 197 27.01 -10.17 1.77
C SER A 197 27.84 -8.90 1.50
N SER A 198 28.11 -8.57 0.23
CA SER A 198 28.89 -7.37 -0.10
C SER A 198 28.12 -6.08 0.16
N PHE A 199 26.86 -5.99 -0.28
CA PHE A 199 26.09 -4.74 -0.14
C PHE A 199 25.33 -4.64 1.18
N TYR A 200 25.23 -5.74 1.94
CA TYR A 200 24.72 -5.74 3.30
C TYR A 200 25.78 -5.30 4.31
N ALA A 201 27.06 -5.68 4.11
CA ALA A 201 28.16 -5.35 5.01
C ALA A 201 28.70 -3.92 4.88
N GLU A 202 28.46 -3.23 3.76
CA GLU A 202 28.95 -1.86 3.51
C GLU A 202 27.92 -0.75 3.77
N THR A 203 26.75 -1.06 4.36
CA THR A 203 25.77 -0.04 4.80
C THR A 203 26.14 0.66 6.12
N GLU A 204 27.41 1.03 6.29
CA GLU A 204 27.86 1.98 7.33
C GLU A 204 28.47 3.23 6.68
N LYS A 205 27.63 4.10 6.10
CA LYS A 205 27.81 5.58 6.08
C LYS A 205 26.54 6.31 5.61
N PRO A 206 26.34 7.57 6.05
CA PRO A 206 25.02 8.12 6.33
C PRO A 206 24.36 8.69 5.06
N LYS A 207 23.20 8.13 4.67
CA LYS A 207 22.29 8.83 3.77
C LYS A 207 21.30 9.64 4.59
N ALA A 208 21.50 10.95 4.58
CA ALA A 208 20.43 11.91 4.75
C ALA A 208 19.44 11.73 3.58
N ARG A 209 18.51 10.79 3.73
CA ARG A 209 17.25 10.77 2.98
C ARG A 209 16.16 10.51 4.01
N ASN A 210 15.38 11.56 4.22
CA ASN A 210 14.22 11.70 5.09
C ASN A 210 13.82 10.40 5.77
N GLN A 211 14.25 10.29 7.02
CA GLN A 211 13.60 9.47 8.01
C GLN A 211 12.09 9.52 7.74
N GLN A 212 11.48 8.36 7.62
CA GLN A 212 10.14 8.20 8.18
C GLN A 212 10.29 8.49 9.68
N ASN A 213 10.36 9.78 10.02
CA ASN A 213 10.10 10.24 11.36
C ASN A 213 8.60 10.06 11.51
N THR A 214 8.22 8.95 12.13
CA THR A 214 7.04 8.92 12.98
C THR A 214 7.19 10.14 13.90
N GLY A 215 6.50 11.23 13.55
CA GLY A 215 6.63 12.48 14.27
C GLY A 215 6.18 12.25 15.70
N GLN A 216 7.09 12.44 16.67
CA GLN A 216 6.85 12.71 18.11
C GLN A 216 8.10 12.44 18.95
N ILE A 217 9.23 13.01 18.53
CA ILE A 217 10.43 13.04 19.39
C ILE A 217 10.67 14.50 19.70
N GLU A 218 10.30 14.93 20.91
CA GLU A 218 10.77 16.18 21.48
C GLU A 218 12.01 15.91 22.33
N ARG A 219 13.09 16.63 22.06
CA ARG A 219 14.30 16.65 22.88
C ARG A 219 14.26 17.91 23.72
N VAL A 220 13.88 17.78 24.99
CA VAL A 220 13.98 18.85 25.98
C VAL A 220 14.94 18.37 27.06
N ASN A 221 16.03 19.11 27.32
CA ASN A 221 17.02 18.80 28.37
C ASN A 221 17.58 17.35 28.32
N ASN A 222 18.02 16.87 27.15
CA ASN A 222 18.60 15.52 26.95
C ASN A 222 17.69 14.32 27.29
N LYS A 223 16.39 14.53 27.56
CA LYS A 223 15.40 13.47 27.80
C LYS A 223 14.51 13.28 26.57
N ILE A 224 14.28 12.02 26.17
CA ILE A 224 13.46 11.68 25.00
C ILE A 224 12.03 11.38 25.48
N LYS A 225 11.06 12.24 25.15
CA LYS A 225 9.65 11.98 25.47
C LYS A 225 8.97 11.19 24.36
N ILE A 226 8.19 10.18 24.74
CA ILE A 226 7.45 9.30 23.84
C ILE A 226 6.04 9.09 24.40
N TYR A 227 5.03 9.15 23.53
CA TYR A 227 3.63 9.16 23.95
C TYR A 227 2.89 7.83 23.70
N ASN A 228 3.48 6.89 22.97
CA ASN A 228 2.86 5.58 22.76
C ASN A 228 3.88 4.43 22.88
N ILE A 229 3.37 3.26 23.27
CA ILE A 229 4.21 2.11 23.62
C ILE A 229 4.91 1.50 22.40
N SER A 230 4.29 1.58 21.22
CA SER A 230 4.88 1.07 19.97
C SER A 230 6.13 1.88 19.63
N ASP A 231 6.01 3.20 19.63
CA ASP A 231 7.13 4.09 19.34
C ASP A 231 8.18 4.03 20.46
N PHE A 232 7.76 3.78 21.72
CA PHE A 232 8.68 3.57 22.83
C PHE A 232 9.62 2.39 22.56
N PHE A 233 9.10 1.24 22.17
CA PHE A 233 9.93 0.09 21.85
C PHE A 233 10.79 0.30 20.61
N GLU A 234 10.29 1.00 19.60
CA GLU A 234 11.08 1.31 18.41
C GLU A 234 12.23 2.27 18.69
N VAL A 235 12.03 3.28 19.54
CA VAL A 235 13.10 4.17 20.00
C VAL A 235 14.05 3.45 20.95
N ALA A 236 13.54 2.57 21.83
CA ALA A 236 14.37 1.77 22.73
C ALA A 236 15.35 0.88 21.94
N LYS A 237 14.89 0.22 20.89
CA LYS A 237 15.73 -0.58 19.98
C LYS A 237 16.82 0.25 19.28
N GLN A 238 16.64 1.56 19.15
CA GLN A 238 17.64 2.46 18.56
C GLN A 238 18.68 2.96 19.57
N GLN A 239 18.51 2.68 20.85
CA GLN A 239 19.45 3.09 21.88
C GLN A 239 20.67 2.19 21.93
N ASP A 240 21.79 2.80 22.30
CA ASP A 240 23.08 2.11 22.36
C ASP A 240 23.12 1.10 23.51
N ILE A 241 22.90 -0.18 23.20
CA ILE A 241 22.85 -1.26 24.20
C ILE A 241 24.14 -1.41 25.01
N ARG A 242 25.26 -0.83 24.54
CA ARG A 242 26.51 -0.79 25.30
C ARG A 242 26.37 -0.03 26.61
N LYS A 243 25.45 0.94 26.69
CA LYS A 243 25.11 1.63 27.94
C LYS A 243 24.47 0.69 28.96
N TYR A 244 23.60 -0.20 28.50
CA TYR A 244 22.97 -1.21 29.35
C TYR A 244 23.99 -2.27 29.81
N LEU A 245 24.77 -2.80 28.86
CA LEU A 245 25.81 -3.81 29.12
C LEU A 245 27.06 -3.24 29.81
N LYS A 246 27.12 -1.92 30.04
CA LYS A 246 28.24 -1.19 30.66
C LYS A 246 29.60 -1.53 30.03
N THR A 247 29.66 -1.47 28.69
CA THR A 247 30.84 -1.87 27.92
C THR A 247 31.25 -0.81 26.91
N ASN A 248 32.54 -0.79 26.55
CA ASN A 248 33.11 0.12 25.55
C ASN A 248 33.53 -0.61 24.26
N VAL A 249 33.06 -1.84 24.04
CA VAL A 249 33.37 -2.58 22.82
C VAL A 249 32.97 -1.79 21.58
N LEU A 250 33.83 -1.86 20.56
CA LEU A 250 33.57 -1.25 19.27
C LEU A 250 32.47 -2.04 18.55
N LEU A 251 31.62 -1.32 17.82
CA LEU A 251 30.59 -1.96 17.00
C LEU A 251 31.24 -2.87 15.95
N ASN A 252 30.57 -3.98 15.65
CA ASN A 252 30.99 -5.00 14.68
C ASN A 252 32.36 -5.65 15.00
N LYS A 253 32.87 -5.49 16.22
CA LYS A 253 34.05 -6.22 16.70
C LYS A 253 33.62 -7.35 17.62
N SER A 254 34.28 -8.49 17.46
CA SER A 254 34.07 -9.64 18.32
C SER A 254 34.65 -9.38 19.71
N PHE A 255 33.93 -9.81 20.75
CA PHE A 255 34.37 -9.80 22.14
C PHE A 255 33.80 -11.04 22.86
N ASN A 256 34.28 -11.28 24.08
CA ASN A 256 33.82 -12.41 24.89
C ASN A 256 32.36 -12.22 25.35
N CYS A 257 31.56 -13.28 25.28
CA CYS A 257 30.13 -13.17 25.53
C CYS A 257 29.81 -12.79 26.99
N PHE A 258 28.81 -11.93 27.21
CA PHE A 258 28.31 -11.62 28.57
C PHE A 258 27.45 -12.74 29.17
N TYR A 259 27.02 -13.69 28.35
CA TYR A 259 26.00 -14.68 28.69
C TYR A 259 26.55 -16.12 28.77
N HIS A 260 27.84 -16.32 28.50
CA HIS A 260 28.59 -17.55 28.78
C HIS A 260 30.10 -17.24 28.82
N HIS A 261 30.90 -18.16 29.33
CA HIS A 261 32.35 -18.03 29.30
C HIS A 261 32.94 -18.63 28.02
N ASP A 262 33.63 -17.82 27.23
CA ASP A 262 34.36 -18.22 26.04
C ASP A 262 35.85 -17.88 26.13
N ASN A 263 36.69 -18.80 25.63
CA ASN A 263 38.14 -18.57 25.49
C ASN A 263 38.46 -17.77 24.21
N ASN A 264 37.54 -17.76 23.25
CA ASN A 264 37.65 -17.02 21.99
C ASN A 264 36.43 -16.11 21.84
N PRO A 265 36.61 -14.83 21.42
CA PRO A 265 35.51 -13.89 21.23
C PRO A 265 34.37 -14.43 20.37
N SER A 266 33.20 -14.65 20.98
CA SER A 266 32.03 -15.22 20.29
C SER A 266 30.86 -14.24 20.11
N ALA A 267 30.91 -13.07 20.75
CA ALA A 267 29.83 -12.09 20.74
C ALA A 267 30.18 -10.84 19.93
N VAL A 268 29.15 -10.19 19.36
CA VAL A 268 29.27 -8.96 18.57
C VAL A 268 28.09 -8.04 18.90
N ILE A 269 28.33 -6.74 19.01
CA ILE A 269 27.28 -5.71 19.03
C ILE A 269 27.32 -5.00 17.69
N SER A 270 26.21 -4.99 16.96
CA SER A 270 26.09 -4.25 15.71
C SER A 270 24.96 -3.24 15.79
N LYS A 271 24.98 -2.27 14.89
CA LYS A 271 23.89 -1.32 14.70
C LYS A 271 23.40 -1.43 13.26
N LYS A 272 22.22 -2.02 13.08
CA LYS A 272 21.62 -2.23 11.75
C LYS A 272 20.30 -1.47 11.63
N ASN A 273 20.14 -0.70 10.55
CA ASN A 273 18.94 0.11 10.28
C ASN A 273 18.55 1.01 11.47
N GLY A 274 19.56 1.61 12.12
CA GLY A 274 19.39 2.45 13.30
C GLY A 274 19.13 1.69 14.61
N ARG A 275 18.90 0.37 14.58
CA ARG A 275 18.66 -0.45 15.77
C ARG A 275 19.94 -1.15 16.23
N TYR A 276 20.16 -1.21 17.54
CA TYR A 276 21.27 -1.94 18.13
C TYR A 276 20.87 -3.38 18.40
N GLN A 277 21.80 -4.30 18.12
CA GLN A 277 21.60 -5.73 18.26
C GLN A 277 22.85 -6.39 18.84
N TYR A 278 22.63 -7.33 19.75
CA TYR A 278 23.64 -8.20 20.33
C TYR A 278 23.57 -9.59 19.70
N PHE A 279 24.71 -10.14 19.33
CA PHE A 279 24.82 -11.49 18.76
C PHE A 279 25.80 -12.29 19.60
N CYS A 280 25.50 -13.56 19.79
CA CYS A 280 26.47 -14.56 20.19
C CYS A 280 26.46 -15.68 19.15
N ASN A 281 27.63 -16.06 18.65
CA ASN A 281 27.78 -17.09 17.61
C ASN A 281 27.91 -18.52 18.17
N SER A 282 27.99 -18.66 19.50
CA SER A 282 28.02 -19.96 20.17
C SER A 282 26.61 -20.55 20.24
N SER A 283 26.34 -21.64 19.52
CA SER A 283 25.03 -22.31 19.50
C SER A 283 24.55 -22.77 20.87
N ASN A 284 25.47 -22.93 21.83
CA ASN A 284 25.18 -23.39 23.19
C ASN A 284 24.94 -22.23 24.17
N CYS A 285 24.95 -20.98 23.70
CA CYS A 285 24.69 -19.81 24.53
C CYS A 285 23.20 -19.47 24.55
N ARG A 286 22.67 -19.10 25.72
CA ARG A 286 21.30 -18.56 25.85
C ARG A 286 21.06 -17.27 25.05
N ALA A 287 22.12 -16.52 24.72
CA ALA A 287 22.06 -15.34 23.86
C ALA A 287 22.23 -15.67 22.36
N TYR A 288 22.26 -16.95 22.00
CA TYR A 288 22.22 -17.38 20.60
C TYR A 288 20.79 -17.26 20.07
N ASN A 289 20.59 -16.43 19.04
CA ASN A 289 19.31 -16.27 18.35
C ASN A 289 19.49 -16.38 16.83
N GLY A 290 20.31 -17.34 16.41
CA GLY A 290 20.75 -17.47 15.02
C GLY A 290 21.35 -16.16 14.48
N ARG A 291 20.94 -15.75 13.28
CA ARG A 291 21.39 -14.50 12.64
C ARG A 291 20.46 -13.30 12.88
N SER A 292 19.46 -13.42 13.76
CA SER A 292 18.42 -12.40 13.93
C SER A 292 18.84 -11.26 14.87
N GLY A 293 19.74 -11.53 15.82
CA GLY A 293 20.25 -10.55 16.78
C GLY A 293 19.25 -10.21 17.89
N LEU A 294 19.75 -9.96 19.08
CA LEU A 294 18.96 -9.62 20.27
C LEU A 294 18.93 -8.11 20.46
N THR A 295 17.74 -7.54 20.52
CA THR A 295 17.52 -6.14 20.89
C THR A 295 17.64 -5.95 22.40
N ILE A 296 17.63 -4.69 22.86
CA ILE A 296 17.62 -4.40 24.29
C ILE A 296 16.49 -5.10 25.05
N ILE A 297 15.32 -5.24 24.42
CA ILE A 297 14.16 -5.91 25.03
C ILE A 297 14.47 -7.39 25.25
N ASP A 298 15.06 -8.03 24.24
CA ASP A 298 15.41 -9.45 24.30
C ASP A 298 16.51 -9.70 25.35
N LEU A 299 17.49 -8.78 25.46
CA LEU A 299 18.53 -8.86 26.49
C LEU A 299 17.97 -8.74 27.90
N LEU A 300 17.06 -7.79 28.14
CA LEU A 300 16.38 -7.64 29.43
C LEU A 300 15.57 -8.90 29.81
N GLN A 301 14.93 -9.53 28.81
CA GLN A 301 14.22 -10.80 29.01
C GLN A 301 15.19 -11.95 29.32
N LEU A 302 16.35 -12.02 28.66
CA LEU A 302 17.39 -13.00 28.98
C LEU A 302 17.99 -12.80 30.37
N ASP A 303 18.00 -11.57 30.86
CA ASP A 303 18.39 -11.21 32.24
C ASP A 303 17.27 -11.47 33.26
N GLY A 304 16.16 -12.09 32.84
CA GLY A 304 15.09 -12.58 33.70
C GLY A 304 13.91 -11.62 33.87
N MET A 305 13.88 -10.47 33.17
CA MET A 305 12.73 -9.57 33.23
C MET A 305 11.56 -10.10 32.41
N THR A 306 10.50 -10.53 33.08
CA THR A 306 9.29 -11.09 32.44
C THR A 306 8.13 -10.10 32.40
N LYS A 307 8.09 -9.09 33.28
CA LYS A 307 7.04 -8.08 33.32
C LYS A 307 7.40 -6.88 32.46
N TRP A 308 6.46 -6.45 31.60
CA TRP A 308 6.65 -5.29 30.73
C TRP A 308 6.92 -3.98 31.47
N GLN A 309 6.33 -3.81 32.66
CA GLN A 309 6.54 -2.62 33.49
C GLN A 309 8.00 -2.49 33.94
N ASP A 310 8.63 -3.62 34.27
CA ASP A 310 10.04 -3.67 34.69
C ASP A 310 10.96 -3.38 33.49
N ILE A 311 10.65 -3.95 32.32
CA ILE A 311 11.36 -3.68 31.06
C ILE A 311 11.29 -2.20 30.70
N ILE A 312 10.10 -1.59 30.75
CA ILE A 312 9.90 -0.17 30.46
C ILE A 312 10.68 0.70 31.46
N SER A 313 10.59 0.39 32.75
CA SER A 313 11.29 1.13 33.80
C SER A 313 12.82 1.07 33.61
N GLN A 314 13.35 -0.11 33.29
CA GLN A 314 14.77 -0.29 33.05
C GLN A 314 15.25 0.50 31.83
N ILE A 315 14.52 0.45 30.71
CA ILE A 315 14.83 1.22 29.50
C ILE A 315 14.76 2.73 29.77
N THR A 316 13.72 3.18 30.46
CA THR A 316 13.51 4.58 30.85
C THR A 316 14.70 5.11 31.64
N ASN A 317 15.12 4.38 32.67
CA ASN A 317 16.24 4.73 33.54
C ASN A 317 17.59 4.67 32.82
N THR A 318 17.81 3.64 31.99
CA THR A 318 19.10 3.43 31.32
C THR A 318 19.36 4.45 30.20
N PHE A 319 18.33 4.83 29.46
CA PHE A 319 18.48 5.65 28.25
C PHE A 319 17.90 7.06 28.36
N ASN A 320 17.41 7.45 29.54
CA ASN A 320 16.76 8.74 29.77
C ASN A 320 15.59 8.97 28.78
N ILE A 321 14.78 7.93 28.59
CA ILE A 321 13.55 7.96 27.80
C ILE A 321 12.38 8.10 28.76
N GLU A 322 11.38 8.91 28.45
CA GLU A 322 10.15 9.06 29.23
C GLU A 322 8.96 8.59 28.39
N LEU A 323 8.25 7.56 28.87
CA LEU A 323 6.94 7.20 28.34
C LEU A 323 5.88 8.06 29.04
N VAL A 324 5.40 9.08 28.34
CA VAL A 324 4.43 10.04 28.87
C VAL A 324 3.01 9.51 28.62
N SER A 325 2.20 9.48 29.67
CA SER A 325 0.75 9.23 29.62
C SER A 325 0.03 10.38 30.28
N THR A 326 -0.88 11.03 29.57
CA THR A 326 -1.75 12.07 30.13
C THR A 326 -3.14 11.52 30.41
N LYS A 327 -3.89 12.15 31.33
CA LYS A 327 -5.29 11.78 31.61
C LYS A 327 -6.15 11.78 30.34
N TRP A 328 -5.93 12.73 29.44
CA TRP A 328 -6.62 12.78 28.15
C TRP A 328 -6.29 11.55 27.28
N MET A 329 -5.01 11.17 27.17
CA MET A 329 -4.60 9.99 26.41
C MET A 329 -5.20 8.70 26.97
N GLU A 330 -5.26 8.56 28.29
CA GLU A 330 -5.89 7.43 28.95
C GLU A 330 -7.40 7.39 28.69
N GLY A 331 -8.07 8.53 28.76
CA GLY A 331 -9.49 8.64 28.38
C GLY A 331 -9.73 8.19 26.94
N GLN A 332 -8.91 8.66 26.00
CA GLN A 332 -9.00 8.23 24.59
C GLN A 332 -8.69 6.73 24.43
N LYS A 333 -7.67 6.18 25.09
CA LYS A 333 -7.35 4.74 25.03
C LYS A 333 -8.49 3.89 25.56
N ASN A 334 -9.08 4.28 26.70
CA ASN A 334 -10.21 3.60 27.31
C ASN A 334 -11.43 3.62 26.40
N LYS A 335 -11.71 4.74 25.71
CA LYS A 335 -12.76 4.81 24.69
C LYS A 335 -12.54 3.81 23.56
N TYR A 336 -11.33 3.69 23.02
CA TYR A 336 -11.03 2.72 21.95
C TYR A 336 -11.13 1.27 22.43
N ILE A 337 -10.69 0.98 23.66
CA ILE A 337 -10.83 -0.34 24.28
C ILE A 337 -12.31 -0.67 24.49
N ALA A 338 -13.09 0.25 25.05
CA ALA A 338 -14.54 0.10 25.22
C ALA A 338 -15.22 -0.15 23.87
N ASN A 339 -14.85 0.58 22.82
CA ASN A 339 -15.38 0.35 21.48
C ASN A 339 -15.02 -1.04 20.91
N LEU A 340 -13.80 -1.55 21.17
CA LEU A 340 -13.42 -2.92 20.79
C LEU A 340 -14.25 -3.97 21.53
N THR A 341 -14.52 -3.75 22.82
CA THR A 341 -15.43 -4.58 23.62
C THR A 341 -16.86 -4.52 23.08
N PHE A 342 -17.36 -3.32 22.77
CA PHE A 342 -18.68 -3.11 22.17
C PHE A 342 -18.87 -3.91 20.87
N LEU A 343 -17.84 -3.96 20.00
CA LEU A 343 -17.92 -4.76 18.76
C LEU A 343 -18.12 -6.26 19.01
N LYS A 344 -17.68 -6.77 20.16
CA LYS A 344 -17.79 -8.18 20.54
C LYS A 344 -19.08 -8.46 21.30
N ASP A 345 -19.43 -7.58 22.23
CA ASP A 345 -20.45 -7.90 23.25
C ASP A 345 -21.82 -7.30 22.90
N GLU A 346 -21.86 -6.15 22.23
CA GLU A 346 -23.09 -5.36 22.05
C GLU A 346 -23.62 -5.39 20.62
N LEU A 347 -22.72 -5.54 19.63
CA LEU A 347 -23.07 -5.37 18.22
C LEU A 347 -24.07 -6.42 17.73
N GLU A 348 -23.96 -7.66 18.22
CA GLU A 348 -24.86 -8.76 17.82
C GLU A 348 -26.31 -8.51 18.26
N GLU A 349 -26.52 -7.78 19.35
CA GLU A 349 -27.85 -7.39 19.83
C GLU A 349 -28.46 -6.29 18.95
N MET A 350 -27.63 -5.51 18.26
CA MET A 350 -28.04 -4.43 17.36
C MET A 350 -28.39 -4.99 15.97
N LYS A 351 -29.57 -5.60 15.87
CA LYS A 351 -30.03 -6.37 14.70
C LYS A 351 -29.77 -5.69 13.35
N SER A 352 -30.10 -4.41 13.20
CA SER A 352 -29.95 -3.70 11.93
C SER A 352 -28.49 -3.38 11.64
N THR A 353 -27.75 -2.96 12.66
CA THR A 353 -26.34 -2.64 12.57
C THR A 353 -25.52 -3.88 12.21
N ASP A 354 -25.70 -5.00 12.94
CA ASP A 354 -25.02 -6.27 12.67
C ASP A 354 -25.26 -6.75 11.22
N ILE A 355 -26.51 -6.71 10.74
CA ILE A 355 -26.83 -7.13 9.36
C ILE A 355 -26.03 -6.31 8.33
N LEU A 356 -25.83 -5.02 8.57
CA LEU A 356 -25.10 -4.15 7.64
C LEU A 356 -23.58 -4.30 7.75
N THR A 357 -23.06 -4.55 8.96
CA THR A 357 -21.63 -4.46 9.25
C THR A 357 -20.92 -5.81 9.38
N ARG A 358 -21.63 -6.93 9.57
CA ARG A 358 -21.05 -8.27 9.86
C ARG A 358 -19.88 -8.69 8.97
N TYR A 359 -19.94 -8.39 7.67
CA TYR A 359 -18.88 -8.77 6.72
C TYR A 359 -17.74 -7.75 6.61
N GLY A 360 -17.93 -6.58 7.22
CA GLY A 360 -16.95 -5.50 7.31
C GLY A 360 -16.35 -5.33 8.70
N ILE A 361 -16.85 -6.02 9.73
CA ILE A 361 -16.48 -5.79 11.14
C ILE A 361 -14.97 -5.89 11.39
N ILE A 362 -14.30 -6.85 10.72
CA ILE A 362 -12.85 -7.03 10.78
C ILE A 362 -12.07 -5.80 10.30
N ILE A 363 -12.66 -4.99 9.42
CA ILE A 363 -12.06 -3.73 8.94
C ILE A 363 -12.20 -2.67 10.03
N LEU A 364 -13.35 -2.59 10.69
CA LEU A 364 -13.60 -1.65 11.79
C LEU A 364 -12.73 -1.96 13.00
N GLU A 365 -12.61 -3.23 13.38
CA GLU A 365 -11.70 -3.67 14.45
C GLU A 365 -10.25 -3.27 14.15
N LYS A 366 -9.81 -3.42 12.90
CA LYS A 366 -8.47 -2.99 12.49
C LYS A 366 -8.28 -1.48 12.59
N LEU A 367 -9.29 -0.70 12.20
CA LEU A 367 -9.26 0.75 12.35
C LEU A 367 -9.13 1.17 13.81
N LEU A 368 -9.93 0.56 14.70
CA LEU A 368 -9.85 0.83 16.14
C LEU A 368 -8.46 0.51 16.70
N ASN A 369 -7.89 -0.64 16.33
CA ASN A 369 -6.53 -0.99 16.75
C ASN A 369 -5.47 -0.01 16.22
N ILE A 370 -5.59 0.44 14.96
CA ILE A 370 -4.70 1.48 14.42
C ILE A 370 -4.83 2.75 15.25
N GLY A 371 -6.06 3.22 15.49
CA GLY A 371 -6.31 4.42 16.29
C GLY A 371 -5.73 4.31 17.69
N LEU A 372 -5.97 3.21 18.40
CA LEU A 372 -5.45 2.93 19.74
C LEU A 372 -3.91 3.06 19.81
N THR A 373 -3.19 2.58 18.79
CA THR A 373 -1.72 2.67 18.73
C THR A 373 -1.18 4.06 18.37
N LYS A 374 -2.05 4.99 17.98
CA LYS A 374 -1.68 6.32 17.45
C LYS A 374 -2.21 7.49 18.28
N ILE A 375 -2.75 7.23 19.48
CA ILE A 375 -3.21 8.26 20.42
C ILE A 375 -2.02 9.03 20.99
N THR A 376 -2.01 10.33 20.72
CA THR A 376 -0.89 11.23 21.04
C THR A 376 -1.41 12.66 21.24
N PRO A 377 -0.81 13.48 22.12
CA PRO A 377 -1.34 14.81 22.45
C PRO A 377 -1.40 15.78 21.27
N GLU A 378 -0.59 15.58 20.23
CA GLU A 378 -0.51 16.50 19.09
C GLU A 378 -1.42 16.10 17.92
N LEU A 379 -2.03 14.90 17.99
CA LEU A 379 -2.84 14.34 16.92
C LEU A 379 -4.30 14.17 17.37
N HIS A 380 -4.97 15.31 17.50
CA HIS A 380 -6.41 15.40 17.76
C HIS A 380 -7.10 16.33 16.76
N ASP A 381 -8.42 16.24 16.67
CA ASP A 381 -9.24 17.16 15.90
C ASP A 381 -9.56 18.44 16.70
N GLU A 382 -10.33 19.34 16.11
CA GLU A 382 -10.75 20.60 16.74
C GLU A 382 -11.59 20.42 18.00
N ASN A 383 -12.21 19.25 18.19
CA ASN A 383 -13.00 18.91 19.37
C ASN A 383 -12.16 18.22 20.46
N GLY A 384 -10.86 18.05 20.23
CA GLY A 384 -9.96 17.35 21.15
C GLY A 384 -10.12 15.83 21.11
N GLU A 385 -10.69 15.27 20.04
CA GLU A 385 -10.80 13.82 19.87
C GLU A 385 -9.56 13.27 19.19
N ALA A 386 -9.08 12.09 19.61
CA ALA A 386 -7.91 11.48 19.02
C ALA A 386 -8.13 11.17 17.53
N VAL A 387 -7.13 11.50 16.71
CA VAL A 387 -7.15 11.32 15.27
C VAL A 387 -6.10 10.29 14.85
N PHE A 388 -6.42 9.50 13.84
CA PHE A 388 -5.47 8.61 13.18
C PHE A 388 -5.69 8.61 11.67
N PHE A 389 -4.76 8.01 10.93
CA PHE A 389 -4.82 7.96 9.48
C PHE A 389 -4.43 6.57 8.98
N THR A 390 -5.01 6.17 7.85
CA THR A 390 -4.62 4.92 7.18
C THR A 390 -4.99 4.95 5.71
N SER A 391 -4.22 4.23 4.89
CA SER A 391 -4.55 4.10 3.47
C SER A 391 -5.52 2.93 3.23
N ASN A 392 -6.50 3.13 2.36
CA ASN A 392 -7.47 2.08 2.03
C ASN A 392 -6.79 0.87 1.34
N ARG A 393 -5.65 1.10 0.65
CA ARG A 393 -4.80 0.03 0.10
C ARG A 393 -4.15 -0.82 1.18
N TYR A 394 -3.68 -0.19 2.26
CA TYR A 394 -3.12 -0.91 3.40
C TYR A 394 -4.18 -1.83 4.03
N LEU A 395 -5.38 -1.30 4.30
CA LEU A 395 -6.50 -2.09 4.82
C LEU A 395 -6.90 -3.23 3.88
N SER A 396 -6.95 -2.96 2.57
CA SER A 396 -7.26 -3.96 1.54
C SER A 396 -6.28 -5.12 1.54
N ARG A 397 -4.97 -4.83 1.58
CA ARG A 397 -3.92 -5.85 1.63
C ARG A 397 -3.93 -6.63 2.94
N GLU A 398 -4.07 -5.95 4.07
CA GLU A 398 -3.99 -6.59 5.38
C GLU A 398 -5.21 -7.50 5.65
N LYS A 399 -6.40 -7.09 5.21
CA LYS A 399 -7.64 -7.89 5.37
C LYS A 399 -7.98 -8.78 4.19
N ASN A 400 -7.12 -8.83 3.16
CA ASN A 400 -7.36 -9.55 1.91
C ASN A 400 -8.77 -9.27 1.33
N LYS A 401 -9.13 -7.98 1.25
CA LYS A 401 -10.42 -7.52 0.69
C LYS A 401 -10.18 -6.63 -0.52
N PRO A 402 -11.03 -6.70 -1.57
CA PRO A 402 -10.97 -5.75 -2.67
C PRO A 402 -11.08 -4.31 -2.17
N ILE A 403 -10.32 -3.40 -2.78
CA ILE A 403 -10.27 -2.00 -2.35
C ILE A 403 -11.64 -1.32 -2.43
N GLU A 404 -12.46 -1.70 -3.41
CA GLU A 404 -13.83 -1.19 -3.58
C GLU A 404 -14.72 -1.59 -2.40
N LYS A 405 -14.53 -2.81 -1.88
CA LYS A 405 -15.25 -3.29 -0.70
C LYS A 405 -14.78 -2.59 0.57
N VAL A 406 -13.48 -2.38 0.72
CA VAL A 406 -12.94 -1.58 1.83
C VAL A 406 -13.54 -0.18 1.81
N ASN A 407 -13.51 0.49 0.65
CA ASN A 407 -14.11 1.82 0.49
C ASN A 407 -15.61 1.83 0.83
N ALA A 408 -16.36 0.82 0.38
CA ALA A 408 -17.78 0.69 0.67
C ALA A 408 -18.05 0.58 2.18
N TYR A 409 -17.28 -0.24 2.90
CA TYR A 409 -17.44 -0.38 4.35
C TYR A 409 -17.00 0.87 5.11
N LEU A 410 -15.90 1.50 4.71
CA LEU A 410 -15.49 2.78 5.31
C LEU A 410 -16.59 3.83 5.20
N ASN A 411 -17.23 3.93 4.04
CA ASN A 411 -18.35 4.85 3.85
C ASN A 411 -19.57 4.45 4.67
N LEU A 412 -19.90 3.14 4.75
CA LEU A 412 -20.96 2.65 5.63
C LEU A 412 -20.71 3.01 7.10
N PHE A 413 -19.49 2.79 7.60
CA PHE A 413 -19.15 3.13 8.99
C PHE A 413 -19.31 4.64 9.24
N CYS A 414 -18.96 5.47 8.26
CA CYS A 414 -19.22 6.91 8.34
C CYS A 414 -20.72 7.24 8.35
N MET A 415 -21.51 6.57 7.50
CA MET A 415 -22.96 6.75 7.48
C MET A 415 -23.63 6.34 8.80
N LEU A 416 -23.14 5.29 9.44
CA LEU A 416 -23.65 4.82 10.74
C LEU A 416 -23.16 5.69 11.91
N GLY A 417 -22.10 6.48 11.73
CA GLY A 417 -21.44 7.23 12.80
C GLY A 417 -20.45 6.41 13.63
N LEU A 418 -20.07 5.21 13.17
CA LEU A 418 -19.01 4.41 13.79
C LEU A 418 -17.61 4.98 13.51
N LEU A 419 -17.48 5.81 12.48
CA LEU A 419 -16.22 6.40 12.05
C LEU A 419 -16.47 7.81 11.54
N ASN A 420 -15.69 8.79 11.98
CA ASN A 420 -15.76 10.14 11.42
C ASN A 420 -14.57 10.34 10.50
N LYS A 421 -14.82 10.84 9.27
CA LYS A 421 -13.73 11.42 8.46
C LYS A 421 -13.52 12.84 8.94
N VAL A 422 -12.28 13.18 9.22
CA VAL A 422 -11.90 14.50 9.72
C VAL A 422 -10.86 15.13 8.81
N ASP A 423 -10.78 16.45 8.87
CA ASP A 423 -9.71 17.17 8.19
C ASP A 423 -8.36 16.88 8.86
N PRO A 424 -7.28 16.86 8.07
CA PRO A 424 -5.97 16.54 8.60
C PRO A 424 -5.50 17.69 9.52
N PRO A 425 -5.02 17.40 10.74
CA PRO A 425 -4.59 18.43 11.68
C PRO A 425 -3.46 19.28 11.09
N LYS A 426 -3.69 20.60 10.94
CA LYS A 426 -2.84 21.51 10.14
C LYS A 426 -1.37 21.56 10.60
N ASN A 427 -1.12 21.40 11.89
CA ASN A 427 0.21 21.58 12.48
C ASN A 427 0.98 20.26 12.69
N HIS A 428 0.43 19.13 12.26
CA HIS A 428 1.09 17.84 12.49
C HIS A 428 2.03 17.44 11.33
N LYS A 429 3.23 16.94 11.65
CA LYS A 429 4.25 16.56 10.64
C LYS A 429 3.73 15.56 9.61
N VAL A 430 2.95 14.57 10.06
CA VAL A 430 2.32 13.57 9.19
C VAL A 430 1.36 14.21 8.19
N THR A 431 0.58 15.22 8.62
CA THR A 431 -0.33 15.96 7.74
C THR A 431 0.46 16.67 6.64
N GLN A 432 1.51 17.39 7.02
CA GLN A 432 2.35 18.13 6.08
C GLN A 432 3.00 17.19 5.05
N GLU A 433 3.48 16.03 5.49
CA GLU A 433 4.10 15.06 4.61
C GLU A 433 3.08 14.34 3.71
N SER A 434 1.88 14.04 4.21
CA SER A 434 0.77 13.51 3.41
C SER A 434 0.33 14.50 2.33
N LEU A 435 0.20 15.78 2.67
CA LEU A 435 -0.13 16.85 1.72
C LEU A 435 0.96 17.03 0.66
N LYS A 436 2.23 17.01 1.07
CA LYS A 436 3.38 17.06 0.15
C LYS A 436 3.35 15.90 -0.85
N ARG A 437 3.22 14.66 -0.34
CA ARG A 437 3.17 13.46 -1.20
C ARG A 437 1.96 13.44 -2.14
N ALA A 438 0.82 13.96 -1.70
CA ALA A 438 -0.37 14.11 -2.52
C ALA A 438 -0.12 15.04 -3.72
N ARG A 439 0.50 16.21 -3.47
CA ARG A 439 0.88 17.17 -4.51
C ARG A 439 1.90 16.58 -5.50
N GLU A 440 2.99 16.01 -4.99
CA GLU A 440 4.08 15.48 -5.80
C GLU A 440 3.66 14.32 -6.71
N ASN A 441 2.74 13.48 -6.24
CA ASN A 441 2.33 12.28 -6.99
C ASN A 441 0.99 12.43 -7.72
N ASN A 442 0.39 13.64 -7.70
CA ASN A 442 -0.98 13.89 -8.15
C ASN A 442 -1.97 12.85 -7.58
N ARG A 443 -1.80 12.52 -6.29
CA ARG A 443 -2.59 11.52 -5.55
C ARG A 443 -3.50 12.21 -4.54
N ARG A 444 -4.59 11.54 -4.16
CA ARG A 444 -5.43 12.00 -3.06
C ARG A 444 -4.68 11.89 -1.73
N VAL A 445 -4.91 12.88 -0.87
CA VAL A 445 -4.43 12.90 0.53
C VAL A 445 -4.96 11.64 1.24
N ILE A 446 -4.16 11.06 2.14
CA ILE A 446 -4.62 9.97 2.99
C ILE A 446 -5.77 10.48 3.87
N ASN A 447 -6.79 9.64 4.08
CA ASN A 447 -7.91 9.97 4.95
C ASN A 447 -7.49 9.92 6.43
N PHE A 448 -8.00 10.90 7.19
CA PHE A 448 -7.89 10.98 8.63
C PHE A 448 -9.24 10.65 9.26
N TYR A 449 -9.20 10.03 10.43
CA TYR A 449 -10.37 9.53 11.11
C TYR A 449 -10.32 9.82 12.62
N SER A 450 -11.48 10.11 13.19
CA SER A 450 -11.75 10.03 14.63
C SER A 450 -12.89 9.02 14.88
N VAL A 451 -13.02 8.56 16.13
CA VAL A 451 -14.00 7.54 16.51
C VAL A 451 -14.75 8.00 17.77
N PRO A 452 -16.09 8.03 17.76
CA PRO A 452 -16.89 8.39 18.93
C PRO A 452 -16.95 7.22 19.94
N ASN A 453 -17.44 7.48 21.16
CA ASN A 453 -17.74 6.41 22.11
C ASN A 453 -19.02 5.67 21.70
N TYR A 454 -18.92 4.40 21.32
CA TYR A 454 -20.06 3.64 20.80
C TYR A 454 -21.15 3.40 21.84
N TYR A 455 -20.82 3.30 23.12
CA TYR A 455 -21.83 3.18 24.17
C TYR A 455 -22.70 4.43 24.28
N GLU A 456 -22.12 5.62 24.07
CA GLU A 456 -22.86 6.90 24.13
C GLU A 456 -23.79 7.08 22.93
N ILE A 457 -23.43 6.51 21.78
CA ILE A 457 -24.19 6.67 20.53
C ILE A 457 -24.88 5.38 20.04
N LYS A 458 -24.95 4.32 20.85
CA LYS A 458 -25.52 3.00 20.49
C LYS A 458 -26.88 3.12 19.80
N ASN A 459 -27.80 3.85 20.43
CA ASN A 459 -29.16 4.04 19.90
C ASN A 459 -29.15 4.79 18.56
N GLN A 460 -28.28 5.79 18.40
CA GLN A 460 -28.17 6.53 17.14
C GLN A 460 -27.62 5.65 16.02
N ILE A 461 -26.64 4.79 16.31
CA ILE A 461 -26.08 3.83 15.35
C ILE A 461 -27.18 2.87 14.86
N GLU A 462 -27.95 2.27 15.78
CA GLU A 462 -28.99 1.30 15.41
C GLU A 462 -30.14 1.96 14.66
N ASN A 463 -30.56 3.16 15.05
CA ASN A 463 -31.60 3.91 14.33
C ASN A 463 -31.15 4.24 12.89
N ARG A 464 -29.92 4.72 12.71
CA ARG A 464 -29.36 4.97 11.37
C ARG A 464 -29.29 3.69 10.54
N ALA A 465 -28.88 2.57 11.14
CA ALA A 465 -28.84 1.28 10.45
C ALA A 465 -30.25 0.81 10.05
N PHE A 466 -31.23 0.97 10.93
CA PHE A 466 -32.63 0.67 10.67
C PHE A 466 -33.18 1.50 9.49
N ASP A 467 -32.96 2.81 9.51
CA ASP A 467 -33.39 3.73 8.46
C ASP A 467 -32.75 3.38 7.11
N LEU A 468 -31.44 3.11 7.08
CA LEU A 468 -30.77 2.67 5.85
C LEU A 468 -31.39 1.38 5.30
N ARG A 469 -31.72 0.41 6.16
CA ARG A 469 -32.36 -0.83 5.72
C ARG A 469 -33.77 -0.58 5.17
N LYS A 470 -34.54 0.31 5.80
CA LYS A 470 -35.85 0.76 5.31
C LYS A 470 -35.74 1.39 3.92
N GLN A 471 -34.67 2.16 3.69
CA GLN A 471 -34.32 2.77 2.40
C GLN A 471 -33.74 1.77 1.36
N GLY A 472 -33.76 0.47 1.66
CA GLY A 472 -33.29 -0.57 0.75
C GLY A 472 -31.78 -0.59 0.56
N PHE A 473 -31.01 -0.03 1.50
CA PHE A 473 -29.56 0.05 1.43
C PHE A 473 -28.91 -1.29 1.09
N SER A 474 -27.82 -1.22 0.32
CA SER A 474 -26.95 -2.34 0.02
C SER A 474 -25.52 -1.86 -0.06
N ILE A 475 -24.60 -2.61 0.57
CA ILE A 475 -23.17 -2.30 0.54
C ILE A 475 -22.60 -2.21 -0.89
N ASN A 476 -23.23 -2.88 -1.86
CA ASN A 476 -22.81 -2.85 -3.26
C ASN A 476 -23.24 -1.58 -4.00
N THR A 477 -24.08 -0.74 -3.39
CA THR A 477 -24.62 0.48 -4.01
C THR A 477 -24.29 1.76 -3.26
N VAL A 478 -23.53 1.66 -2.17
CA VAL A 478 -23.00 2.83 -1.48
C VAL A 478 -22.09 3.61 -2.43
N SER A 479 -22.50 4.84 -2.72
CA SER A 479 -21.86 5.78 -3.64
C SER A 479 -22.24 7.18 -3.21
N GLN A 480 -21.46 8.20 -3.60
CA GLN A 480 -21.76 9.57 -3.21
C GLN A 480 -23.14 10.01 -3.69
N VAL A 481 -23.54 9.61 -4.91
CA VAL A 481 -24.92 9.82 -5.41
C VAL A 481 -25.98 9.18 -4.51
N TYR A 482 -25.80 7.92 -4.09
CA TYR A 482 -26.76 7.26 -3.20
C TYR A 482 -26.87 8.00 -1.86
N VAL A 483 -25.73 8.33 -1.24
CA VAL A 483 -25.71 9.01 0.06
C VAL A 483 -26.31 10.40 -0.07
N LYS A 484 -25.99 11.15 -1.13
CA LYS A 484 -26.59 12.48 -1.38
C LYS A 484 -28.11 12.43 -1.51
N ASN A 485 -28.62 11.43 -2.21
CA ASN A 485 -30.06 11.24 -2.38
C ASN A 485 -30.76 10.79 -1.08
N TYR A 486 -30.02 10.20 -0.15
CA TYR A 486 -30.52 9.79 1.16
C TYR A 486 -30.45 10.94 2.18
N ASP A 487 -29.32 11.63 2.23
CA ASP A 487 -29.04 12.78 3.10
C ASP A 487 -27.85 13.56 2.52
N GLU A 488 -28.11 14.78 2.05
CA GLU A 488 -27.11 15.65 1.42
C GLU A 488 -26.03 16.12 2.40
N GLU A 489 -26.38 16.38 3.67
CA GLU A 489 -25.42 16.79 4.70
C GLU A 489 -24.54 15.63 5.13
N LEU A 490 -25.11 14.43 5.25
CA LEU A 490 -24.34 13.21 5.48
C LEU A 490 -23.36 12.95 4.33
N ALA A 491 -23.76 13.20 3.08
CA ALA A 491 -22.88 13.00 1.93
C ALA A 491 -21.63 13.88 1.99
N LYS A 492 -21.75 15.13 2.45
CA LYS A 492 -20.60 16.05 2.67
C LYS A 492 -19.63 15.50 3.71
N LYS A 493 -20.15 14.91 4.79
CA LYS A 493 -19.35 14.27 5.86
C LYS A 493 -18.66 12.98 5.39
N VAL A 494 -19.32 12.19 4.55
CA VAL A 494 -18.78 10.92 4.06
C VAL A 494 -17.82 11.12 2.88
N TYR A 495 -17.99 12.16 2.06
CA TYR A 495 -17.21 12.39 0.84
C TYR A 495 -16.63 13.81 0.78
N HIS A 496 -15.32 13.96 1.00
CA HIS A 496 -14.62 15.26 0.94
C HIS A 496 -14.38 15.79 -0.49
N SER A 497 -14.70 15.02 -1.53
CA SER A 497 -14.56 15.44 -2.93
C SER A 497 -15.91 15.39 -3.61
N ASN A 498 -16.26 16.40 -4.42
CA ASN A 498 -17.39 16.30 -5.34
C ASN A 498 -17.11 15.20 -6.37
N GLU A 499 -17.96 14.18 -6.45
CA GLU A 499 -17.90 13.20 -7.53
C GLU A 499 -18.06 13.95 -8.86
N ASN A 500 -17.23 13.60 -9.86
CA ASN A 500 -17.53 13.97 -11.24
C ASN A 500 -18.71 13.12 -11.72
N ILE A 501 -19.92 13.55 -11.36
CA ILE A 501 -21.15 12.91 -11.80
C ILE A 501 -21.30 13.20 -13.29
N SER A 502 -21.20 12.14 -14.11
CA SER A 502 -21.39 12.30 -15.56
C SER A 502 -22.80 12.81 -15.88
N GLU A 503 -22.91 13.80 -16.78
CA GLU A 503 -24.18 14.34 -17.27
C GLU A 503 -25.13 13.24 -17.78
N PHE A 504 -24.59 12.25 -18.51
CA PHE A 504 -25.37 11.10 -18.96
C PHE A 504 -25.95 10.29 -17.80
N GLY A 505 -25.21 10.15 -16.70
CA GLY A 505 -25.69 9.48 -15.48
C GLY A 505 -26.86 10.23 -14.82
N ILE A 506 -26.84 11.57 -14.86
CA ILE A 506 -27.94 12.42 -14.37
C ILE A 506 -29.20 12.14 -15.21
N LYS A 507 -29.10 12.27 -16.54
CA LYS A 507 -30.20 11.99 -17.48
C LYS A 507 -30.78 10.59 -17.32
N VAL A 508 -29.93 9.59 -17.04
CA VAL A 508 -30.39 8.22 -16.77
C VAL A 508 -31.24 8.15 -15.50
N ARG A 509 -30.83 8.81 -14.41
CA ARG A 509 -31.57 8.79 -13.15
C ARG A 509 -32.88 9.56 -13.23
N GLU A 510 -32.89 10.72 -13.90
CA GLU A 510 -34.12 11.48 -14.17
C GLU A 510 -35.13 10.62 -14.94
N LYS A 511 -34.69 9.97 -16.02
CA LYS A 511 -35.58 9.09 -16.80
C LYS A 511 -36.06 7.88 -16.00
N ILE A 512 -35.22 7.34 -15.12
CA ILE A 512 -35.61 6.25 -14.21
C ILE A 512 -36.69 6.74 -13.25
N LEU A 513 -36.52 7.93 -12.64
CA LEU A 513 -37.50 8.52 -11.72
C LEU A 513 -38.85 8.72 -12.40
N GLU A 514 -38.88 9.43 -13.54
CA GLU A 514 -40.11 9.65 -14.32
C GLU A 514 -40.83 8.34 -14.64
N LYS A 515 -40.08 7.33 -15.08
CA LYS A 515 -40.67 6.04 -15.47
C LYS A 515 -41.13 5.24 -14.27
N ALA A 516 -40.40 5.29 -13.16
CA ALA A 516 -40.77 4.64 -11.90
C ALA A 516 -42.09 5.22 -11.37
N GLU A 517 -42.23 6.54 -11.34
CA GLU A 517 -43.46 7.21 -10.89
C GLU A 517 -44.64 6.91 -11.80
N SER A 518 -44.45 6.98 -13.13
CA SER A 518 -45.46 6.59 -14.10
C SER A 518 -45.91 5.13 -13.89
N GLN A 519 -44.99 4.21 -13.61
CA GLN A 519 -45.31 2.81 -13.33
C GLN A 519 -46.10 2.64 -12.03
N ILE A 520 -45.70 3.34 -10.95
CA ILE A 520 -46.46 3.30 -9.70
C ILE A 520 -47.85 3.89 -9.89
N TYR A 521 -47.98 4.97 -10.67
CA TYR A 521 -49.27 5.61 -10.95
C TYR A 521 -50.22 4.67 -11.70
N HIS A 522 -49.75 4.02 -12.77
CA HIS A 522 -50.59 3.18 -13.63
C HIS A 522 -50.76 1.73 -13.14
N TYR A 523 -49.73 1.15 -12.54
CA TYR A 523 -49.71 -0.28 -12.15
C TYR A 523 -49.74 -0.51 -10.64
N GLY A 524 -49.61 0.55 -9.83
CA GLY A 524 -49.54 0.46 -8.36
C GLY A 524 -48.14 0.12 -7.82
N TYR A 525 -47.20 -0.29 -8.68
CA TYR A 525 -45.84 -0.64 -8.25
C TYR A 525 -44.79 -0.42 -9.34
N THR A 526 -43.51 -0.40 -8.93
CA THR A 526 -42.36 -0.45 -9.83
C THR A 526 -41.21 -1.28 -9.25
N HIS A 527 -40.30 -1.74 -10.11
CA HIS A 527 -38.99 -2.26 -9.76
C HIS A 527 -38.05 -2.26 -10.97
N ASP A 528 -36.76 -2.50 -10.73
CA ASP A 528 -35.69 -2.45 -11.73
C ASP A 528 -36.01 -3.20 -13.05
N LYS A 529 -36.57 -4.42 -13.00
CA LYS A 529 -36.86 -5.18 -14.22
C LYS A 529 -38.00 -4.59 -15.07
N LEU A 530 -38.93 -3.82 -14.49
CA LEU A 530 -39.98 -3.13 -15.25
C LEU A 530 -39.43 -1.96 -16.06
N LEU A 531 -38.22 -1.51 -15.73
CA LEU A 531 -37.51 -0.47 -16.48
C LEU A 531 -36.62 -1.08 -17.58
N ALA A 532 -36.68 -2.39 -17.81
CA ALA A 532 -35.88 -3.05 -18.83
C ALA A 532 -36.15 -2.47 -20.22
N GLY A 533 -35.08 -2.18 -20.96
CA GLY A 533 -35.18 -1.57 -22.29
C GLY A 533 -35.25 -0.04 -22.30
N LEU A 534 -35.15 0.62 -21.13
CA LEU A 534 -35.04 2.07 -21.04
C LEU A 534 -33.97 2.61 -22.00
N LYS A 535 -34.35 3.62 -22.79
CA LYS A 535 -33.45 4.35 -23.69
C LYS A 535 -33.26 5.77 -23.18
N VAL A 536 -32.01 6.23 -23.17
CA VAL A 536 -31.63 7.60 -22.80
C VAL A 536 -30.69 8.12 -23.87
N SER A 537 -31.02 9.27 -24.46
CA SER A 537 -30.29 9.83 -25.61
C SER A 537 -30.08 8.81 -26.75
N GLY A 538 -31.15 8.09 -27.11
CA GLY A 538 -31.14 7.06 -28.15
C GLY A 538 -30.46 5.73 -27.77
N ARG A 539 -29.76 5.65 -26.63
CA ARG A 539 -28.99 4.46 -26.22
C ARG A 539 -29.75 3.62 -25.21
N ARG A 540 -29.84 2.31 -25.44
CA ARG A 540 -30.42 1.35 -24.48
C ARG A 540 -29.48 1.18 -23.28
N ILE A 541 -30.04 1.28 -22.08
CA ILE A 541 -29.28 1.11 -20.83
C ILE A 541 -29.14 -0.39 -20.52
N LYS A 542 -27.90 -0.82 -20.23
CA LYS A 542 -27.61 -2.21 -19.80
C LYS A 542 -28.32 -2.50 -18.48
N LYS A 543 -28.80 -3.74 -18.32
CA LYS A 543 -29.60 -4.19 -17.17
C LYS A 543 -28.89 -4.00 -15.84
N GLU A 544 -27.59 -4.30 -15.79
CA GLU A 544 -26.76 -4.19 -14.59
C GLU A 544 -26.63 -2.72 -14.14
N ARG A 545 -26.38 -1.83 -15.10
CA ARG A 545 -26.32 -0.38 -14.85
C ARG A 545 -27.67 0.15 -14.39
N LEU A 546 -28.75 -0.28 -15.04
CA LEU A 546 -30.10 0.13 -14.68
C LEU A 546 -30.46 -0.29 -13.26
N LYS A 547 -30.12 -1.52 -12.86
CA LYS A 547 -30.29 -1.99 -11.47
C LYS A 547 -29.50 -1.16 -10.46
N GLN A 548 -28.27 -0.75 -10.80
CA GLN A 548 -27.44 0.09 -9.93
C GLN A 548 -28.00 1.52 -9.82
N GLU A 549 -28.36 2.14 -10.94
CA GLU A 549 -28.90 3.51 -10.96
C GLU A 549 -30.30 3.57 -10.34
N PHE A 550 -31.16 2.55 -10.54
CA PHE A 550 -32.45 2.46 -9.86
C PHE A 550 -32.29 2.47 -8.33
N LYS A 551 -31.34 1.69 -7.81
CA LYS A 551 -31.05 1.69 -6.36
C LYS A 551 -30.59 3.05 -5.82
N LYS A 552 -29.94 3.88 -6.65
CA LYS A 552 -29.52 5.23 -6.25
C LYS A 552 -30.68 6.21 -6.14
N VAL A 553 -31.80 5.98 -6.84
CA VAL A 553 -32.98 6.86 -6.79
C VAL A 553 -34.06 6.40 -5.81
N ILE A 554 -33.94 5.19 -5.24
CA ILE A 554 -34.87 4.67 -4.23
C ILE A 554 -35.06 5.67 -3.07
N PRO A 555 -34.01 6.30 -2.49
CA PRO A 555 -34.20 7.25 -1.40
C PRO A 555 -35.12 8.42 -1.77
N ILE A 556 -35.00 8.96 -2.98
CA ILE A 556 -35.86 10.03 -3.50
C ILE A 556 -37.31 9.55 -3.58
N LEU A 557 -37.54 8.34 -4.08
CA LEU A 557 -38.90 7.79 -4.20
C LEU A 557 -39.53 7.55 -2.81
N ILE A 558 -38.74 7.14 -1.82
CA ILE A 558 -39.24 6.97 -0.45
C ILE A 558 -39.53 8.32 0.20
N ASP A 559 -38.70 9.34 -0.04
CA ASP A 559 -38.95 10.71 0.45
C ASP A 559 -40.24 11.31 -0.14
N LYS A 560 -40.58 10.94 -1.39
CA LYS A 560 -41.89 11.23 -2.00
C LYS A 560 -43.07 10.42 -1.44
N GLY A 561 -42.84 9.56 -0.44
CA GLY A 561 -43.87 8.79 0.24
C GLY A 561 -44.10 7.37 -0.28
N TYR A 562 -43.34 6.89 -1.28
CA TYR A 562 -43.47 5.50 -1.72
C TYR A 562 -42.85 4.52 -0.72
N ILE A 563 -43.36 3.29 -0.68
CA ILE A 563 -42.90 2.28 0.28
C ILE A 563 -42.19 1.14 -0.43
N LEU A 564 -40.98 0.81 0.05
CA LEU A 564 -40.20 -0.31 -0.45
C LEU A 564 -40.44 -1.56 0.40
N LYS A 565 -41.05 -2.59 -0.20
CA LYS A 565 -41.37 -3.86 0.50
C LYS A 565 -41.05 -5.08 -0.36
N PRO A 566 -40.67 -6.23 0.23
CA PRO A 566 -40.66 -7.49 -0.50
C PRO A 566 -42.09 -7.82 -1.00
N ALA A 567 -42.22 -8.15 -2.28
CA ALA A 567 -43.48 -8.54 -2.89
C ALA A 567 -43.89 -9.94 -2.40
N ASN A 568 -44.57 -10.00 -1.25
CA ASN A 568 -45.13 -11.23 -0.65
C ASN A 568 -46.19 -11.90 -1.56
N ASN A 569 -46.75 -13.03 -1.14
CA ASN A 569 -47.74 -13.74 -1.96
C ASN A 569 -49.00 -12.89 -2.27
N LYS A 570 -49.46 -12.05 -1.33
CA LYS A 570 -50.60 -11.16 -1.55
C LYS A 570 -50.30 -10.10 -2.62
N LEU A 571 -49.18 -9.40 -2.48
CA LEU A 571 -48.71 -8.39 -3.42
C LEU A 571 -48.44 -8.99 -4.81
N LYS A 572 -47.87 -10.19 -4.88
CA LYS A 572 -47.65 -10.89 -6.15
C LYS A 572 -48.95 -11.22 -6.86
N SER A 573 -49.96 -11.70 -6.13
CA SER A 573 -51.28 -11.99 -6.70
C SER A 573 -51.96 -10.70 -7.17
N LYS A 574 -51.98 -9.65 -6.34
CA LYS A 574 -52.58 -8.36 -6.68
C LYS A 574 -52.00 -7.76 -7.95
N PHE A 575 -50.67 -7.75 -8.05
CA PHE A 575 -49.95 -7.11 -9.15
C PHE A 575 -49.54 -8.07 -10.28
N ASN A 576 -50.00 -9.33 -10.24
CA ASN A 576 -49.66 -10.39 -11.19
C ASN A 576 -48.13 -10.55 -11.43
N ILE A 577 -47.34 -10.48 -10.35
CA ILE A 577 -45.88 -10.52 -10.42
C ILE A 577 -45.39 -11.97 -10.53
N LYS A 578 -45.05 -12.38 -11.75
CA LYS A 578 -44.46 -13.69 -12.03
C LYS A 578 -42.95 -13.70 -11.74
N SER A 579 -42.58 -14.01 -10.50
CA SER A 579 -41.17 -14.10 -10.09
C SER A 579 -40.89 -15.20 -9.06
N LYS A 580 -39.71 -15.83 -9.19
CA LYS A 580 -39.14 -16.70 -8.15
C LYS A 580 -38.63 -15.83 -6.98
N GLY A 581 -38.96 -16.22 -5.74
CA GLY A 581 -38.60 -15.47 -4.52
C GLY A 581 -39.39 -14.17 -4.33
N TYR A 582 -39.06 -13.34 -3.34
CA TYR A 582 -39.81 -12.13 -2.97
C TYR A 582 -39.03 -10.86 -3.38
N PRO A 583 -39.13 -10.38 -4.64
CA PRO A 583 -38.40 -9.19 -5.08
C PRO A 583 -38.86 -7.96 -4.30
N LYS A 584 -37.95 -7.03 -4.00
CA LYS A 584 -38.34 -5.73 -3.43
C LYS A 584 -38.98 -4.87 -4.52
N ILE A 585 -40.15 -4.31 -4.23
CA ILE A 585 -40.92 -3.42 -5.10
C ILE A 585 -41.20 -2.11 -4.36
N LEU A 586 -41.34 -1.01 -5.12
CA LEU A 586 -41.85 0.25 -4.61
C LEU A 586 -43.34 0.34 -4.92
N LEU A 587 -44.16 0.73 -3.93
CA LEU A 587 -45.62 0.80 -4.01
C LEU A 587 -46.15 2.09 -3.36
N LYS A 588 -47.44 2.40 -3.59
CA LYS A 588 -48.15 3.49 -2.91
C LYS A 588 -48.39 3.17 -1.42
N PRO A 589 -48.52 4.18 -0.55
CA PRO A 589 -48.85 3.98 0.87
C PRO A 589 -50.09 3.12 1.11
N GLU A 590 -51.13 3.31 0.30
CA GLU A 590 -52.41 2.60 0.39
C GLU A 590 -52.27 1.07 0.23
N ASP A 591 -51.20 0.63 -0.45
CA ASP A 591 -50.92 -0.78 -0.71
C ASP A 591 -50.02 -1.43 0.36
N HIS A 592 -49.64 -0.67 1.40
CA HIS A 592 -48.66 -1.10 2.41
C HIS A 592 -49.12 -2.27 3.29
N GLU A 593 -50.40 -2.31 3.64
CA GLU A 593 -50.96 -3.29 4.58
C GLU A 593 -51.15 -4.69 3.95
N LEU A 594 -50.95 -4.80 2.64
CA LEU A 594 -50.92 -6.05 1.88
C LEU A 594 -49.58 -6.77 2.02
#